data_AF-A0A1I8J9D6-F1
#
_entry.id   AF-A0A1I8J9D6-F1
#
_cell.length_a   1.000
_cell.length_b   1.000
_cell.length_c   1.000
_cell.angle_alpha   90.00
_cell.angle_beta   90.00
_cell.angle_gamma   90.00
#
_symmetry.space_group_name_H-M   'P 1'
#
loop_
_entity.id
_entity.type
_entity.pdbx_description
1 polymer ?
#
loop_
_entity_poly.entity_id
_entity_poly.type
_entity_poly.pdbx_seq_one_letter_code
_entity_poly.pdbx_strand_id
1 'polypeptide(L)'
;TVSISVLDRVDEAPTIETCFLPSGCTASPSAPSIPENLALRSKIAEVIVRDLDTGDHVQCETVLSDNQPPSHLQVGGLSEHGQEVPFILLSSSVNYGSSAPTDSTMKLFDLVTNRVFDREVSSRACFGIVCRDSQRLEGRASYCVTIEDVNDSPPVVDGPIVFQV
;
A
#
# COMPACT_ATOMS: atom_id res chain seq x y z
N THR A 1 50.29 13.62 6.34
CA THR A 1 48.88 13.77 5.91
C THR A 1 48.03 12.96 6.84
N VAL A 2 46.99 13.54 7.44
CA VAL A 2 46.05 12.82 8.30
C VAL A 2 44.74 12.70 7.53
N SER A 3 44.26 11.48 7.35
CA SER A 3 42.93 11.20 6.83
C SER A 3 42.01 10.84 7.99
N ILE A 4 41.00 11.65 8.23
CA ILE A 4 39.91 11.36 9.17
C ILE A 4 38.73 10.89 8.33
N SER A 5 38.13 9.76 8.70
CA SER A 5 36.87 9.27 8.13
C SER A 5 35.83 9.18 9.24
N VAL A 6 34.59 9.54 8.93
CA VAL A 6 33.44 9.40 9.82
C VAL A 6 32.80 8.04 9.50
N LEU A 7 32.55 7.26 10.55
CA LEU A 7 31.86 5.98 10.43
C LEU A 7 30.36 6.21 10.59
N ASP A 8 29.62 5.75 9.59
CA ASP A 8 28.16 5.76 9.60
C ASP A 8 27.62 4.70 10.55
N ARG A 9 26.56 5.02 11.30
CA ARG A 9 25.91 4.12 12.26
C ARG A 9 24.49 3.86 11.78
N VAL A 10 23.94 2.70 12.13
CA VAL A 10 22.52 2.41 11.86
C VAL A 10 21.70 3.07 12.97
N ASP A 11 21.42 4.37 12.82
CA ASP A 11 20.67 5.15 13.82
C ASP A 11 19.55 6.04 13.25
N GLU A 12 19.23 5.90 11.96
CA GLU A 12 18.14 6.59 11.31
C GLU A 12 16.99 5.65 10.92
N ALA A 13 15.76 6.00 11.27
CA ALA A 13 14.60 5.18 10.91
C ALA A 13 14.24 5.34 9.42
N PRO A 14 13.72 4.29 8.75
CA PRO A 14 13.31 4.38 7.36
C PRO A 14 12.12 5.32 7.20
N THR A 15 12.17 6.16 6.18
CA THR A 15 11.09 7.08 5.77
C THR A 15 10.32 6.51 4.60
N ILE A 16 9.00 6.70 4.60
CA ILE A 16 8.08 6.16 3.58
C ILE A 16 7.38 7.32 2.88
N GLU A 17 7.51 7.36 1.56
CA GLU A 17 6.78 8.25 0.67
C GLU A 17 5.99 7.40 -0.33
N THR A 18 4.69 7.67 -0.48
CA THR A 18 3.83 6.93 -1.42
C THR A 18 3.24 7.88 -2.45
N CYS A 19 3.40 7.51 -3.71
CA CYS A 19 2.95 8.28 -4.87
C CYS A 19 1.82 7.52 -5.57
N PHE A 20 0.57 7.86 -5.23
CA PHE A 20 -0.61 7.21 -5.80
C PHE A 20 -0.83 7.62 -7.25
N LEU A 21 -1.30 6.72 -8.09
CA LEU A 21 -1.63 7.01 -9.48
C LEU A 21 -3.09 7.47 -9.58
N PRO A 22 -3.42 8.50 -10.39
CA PRO A 22 -2.51 9.38 -11.15
C PRO A 22 -2.01 10.60 -10.34
N SER A 23 -2.40 10.72 -9.06
CA SER A 23 -2.25 11.92 -8.24
C SER A 23 -0.80 12.31 -7.88
N GLY A 24 0.16 11.40 -8.03
CA GLY A 24 1.57 11.61 -7.72
C GLY A 24 1.89 11.59 -6.22
N CYS A 25 3.10 12.04 -5.88
CA CYS A 25 3.58 12.14 -4.50
C CYS A 25 2.98 13.41 -3.88
N THR A 26 2.07 13.28 -2.92
CA THR A 26 1.50 14.44 -2.20
C THR A 26 1.95 14.41 -0.74
N ALA A 27 2.37 15.56 -0.21
CA ALA A 27 2.91 15.69 1.16
C ALA A 27 1.87 15.51 2.28
N SER A 28 0.61 15.26 1.93
CA SER A 28 -0.52 15.01 2.83
C SER A 28 -1.32 13.86 2.22
N PRO A 29 -1.79 12.86 3.00
CA PRO A 29 -2.50 11.71 2.46
C PRO A 29 -3.83 12.17 1.85
N SER A 30 -3.79 12.56 0.58
CA SER A 30 -4.98 12.65 -0.24
C SER A 30 -5.56 11.24 -0.27
N ALA A 31 -6.79 11.08 0.24
CA ALA A 31 -7.43 9.78 0.32
C ALA A 31 -7.48 9.19 -1.11
N PRO A 32 -6.65 8.18 -1.43
CA PRO A 32 -6.55 7.68 -2.79
C PRO A 32 -7.86 7.03 -3.18
N SER A 33 -8.21 7.08 -4.46
CA SER A 33 -9.38 6.38 -4.99
C SER A 33 -8.95 5.47 -6.14
N ILE A 34 -9.59 4.31 -6.23
CA ILE A 34 -9.38 3.35 -7.32
C ILE A 34 -10.75 2.85 -7.78
N PRO A 35 -10.94 2.55 -9.08
CA PRO A 35 -12.13 1.85 -9.53
C PRO A 35 -12.19 0.46 -8.88
N GLU A 36 -13.39 -0.01 -8.59
CA GLU A 36 -13.60 -1.43 -8.30
C GLU A 36 -13.28 -2.31 -9.52
N ASN A 37 -13.31 -3.63 -9.33
CA ASN A 37 -13.01 -4.63 -10.36
C ASN A 37 -11.59 -4.60 -10.95
N LEU A 38 -10.66 -3.83 -10.36
CA LEU A 38 -9.25 -3.93 -10.71
C LEU A 38 -8.74 -5.36 -10.52
N ALA A 39 -8.07 -5.89 -11.54
CA ALA A 39 -7.48 -7.21 -11.51
C ALA A 39 -6.48 -7.35 -10.34
N LEU A 40 -6.26 -8.58 -9.88
CA LEU A 40 -5.19 -8.90 -8.94
C LEU A 40 -3.85 -8.35 -9.43
N ARG A 41 -3.06 -7.79 -8.51
CA ARG A 41 -1.72 -7.22 -8.78
C ARG A 41 -1.72 -5.97 -9.68
N SER A 42 -2.86 -5.28 -9.82
CA SER A 42 -2.89 -3.97 -10.47
C SER A 42 -2.11 -2.95 -9.65
N LYS A 43 -1.13 -2.26 -10.27
CA LYS A 43 -0.34 -1.19 -9.63
C LYS A 43 -1.20 0.04 -9.42
N ILE A 44 -1.24 0.54 -8.18
CA ILE A 44 -2.02 1.73 -7.78
C ILE A 44 -1.13 2.85 -7.23
N ALA A 45 0.10 2.54 -6.80
CA ALA A 45 1.05 3.53 -6.35
C ALA A 45 2.49 3.03 -6.52
N GLU A 46 3.42 3.96 -6.47
CA GLU A 46 4.83 3.71 -6.22
C GLU A 46 5.16 4.08 -4.78
N VAL A 47 5.88 3.22 -4.07
CA VAL A 47 6.30 3.44 -2.69
C VAL A 47 7.81 3.57 -2.68
N ILE A 48 8.26 4.72 -2.19
CA ILE A 48 9.65 5.11 -2.06
C ILE A 48 10.01 4.99 -0.59
N VAL A 49 11.01 4.18 -0.29
CA VAL A 49 11.53 4.00 1.06
C VAL A 49 12.95 4.51 1.08
N ARG A 50 13.25 5.45 1.99
CA ARG A 50 14.60 6.01 2.16
C ARG A 50 15.08 5.77 3.57
N ASP A 51 16.30 5.29 3.68
CA ASP A 51 17.00 5.05 4.94
C ASP A 51 18.41 5.59 4.73
N LEU A 52 18.85 6.52 5.58
CA LEU A 52 20.13 7.22 5.36
C LEU A 52 21.32 6.41 5.87
N ASP A 53 21.08 5.23 6.46
CA ASP A 53 22.13 4.36 6.98
C ASP A 53 22.76 3.52 5.87
N THR A 54 24.08 3.67 5.70
CA THR A 54 24.86 2.99 4.68
C THR A 54 24.95 1.49 4.96
N GLY A 55 24.45 0.68 4.03
CA GLY A 55 24.52 -0.79 4.11
C GLY A 55 23.48 -1.42 5.02
N ASP A 56 22.48 -0.66 5.46
CA ASP A 56 21.35 -1.22 6.19
C ASP A 56 20.38 -2.01 5.29
N HIS A 57 19.67 -2.96 5.90
CA HIS A 57 18.72 -3.83 5.25
C HIS A 57 17.28 -3.52 5.68
N VAL A 58 16.69 -2.52 5.05
CA VAL A 58 15.27 -2.22 5.26
C VAL A 58 14.36 -3.30 4.68
N GLN A 59 13.44 -3.78 5.50
CA GLN A 59 12.35 -4.70 5.14
C GLN A 59 11.00 -3.99 5.29
N CYS A 60 10.14 -4.09 4.28
CA CYS A 60 8.83 -3.44 4.29
C CYS A 60 7.71 -4.44 4.07
N GLU A 61 6.61 -4.26 4.81
CA GLU A 61 5.40 -5.07 4.71
C GLU A 61 4.14 -4.20 4.80
N THR A 62 3.05 -4.70 4.22
CA THR A 62 1.71 -4.13 4.39
C THR A 62 1.00 -4.85 5.53
N VAL A 63 0.33 -4.08 6.38
CA VAL A 63 -0.43 -4.60 7.53
C VAL A 63 -1.89 -4.15 7.45
N LEU A 64 -2.79 -4.91 8.09
CA LEU A 64 -4.18 -4.48 8.25
C LEU A 64 -4.21 -3.19 9.09
N SER A 65 -5.13 -2.29 8.77
CA SER A 65 -5.37 -1.13 9.61
C SER A 65 -6.43 -1.46 10.65
N ASP A 66 -6.18 -1.09 11.91
CA ASP A 66 -7.13 -1.29 13.03
C ASP A 66 -8.50 -0.61 12.81
N ASN A 67 -8.60 0.31 11.85
CA ASN A 67 -9.82 1.03 11.48
C ASN A 67 -10.60 0.41 10.31
N GLN A 68 -10.40 -0.88 9.98
CA GLN A 68 -11.20 -1.52 8.93
C GLN A 68 -12.68 -1.61 9.33
N PRO A 69 -13.63 -1.20 8.46
CA PRO A 69 -15.04 -1.49 8.70
C PRO A 69 -15.24 -3.01 8.73
N PRO A 70 -16.17 -3.54 9.57
CA PRO A 70 -16.43 -4.97 9.62
C PRO A 70 -16.88 -5.45 8.24
N SER A 71 -16.10 -6.35 7.65
CA SER A 71 -16.42 -6.98 6.37
C SER A 71 -17.56 -7.97 6.58
N HIS A 72 -18.71 -7.70 5.95
CA HIS A 72 -19.84 -8.63 5.94
C HIS A 72 -19.50 -9.79 4.99
N LEU A 73 -19.13 -10.93 5.57
CA LEU A 73 -19.09 -12.29 4.99
C LEU A 73 -18.23 -12.50 3.73
N GLN A 74 -17.00 -13.00 3.90
CA GLN A 74 -16.28 -13.73 2.84
C GLN A 74 -15.67 -15.03 3.38
N VAL A 75 -16.07 -16.16 2.79
CA VAL A 75 -15.55 -17.51 3.01
C VAL A 75 -14.46 -17.78 1.98
N GLY A 76 -13.22 -17.99 2.45
CA GLY A 76 -12.12 -18.53 1.64
C GLY A 76 -10.76 -17.90 1.97
N GLY A 77 -9.91 -18.63 2.71
CA GLY A 77 -8.48 -18.32 2.92
C GLY A 77 -8.17 -17.51 4.19
N LEU A 78 -7.96 -18.19 5.32
CA LEU A 78 -7.87 -17.58 6.66
C LEU A 78 -6.44 -17.18 7.06
N SER A 79 -6.26 -15.96 7.59
CA SER A 79 -5.39 -15.73 8.77
C SER A 79 -6.25 -15.94 10.04
N GLU A 80 -5.71 -15.97 11.27
CA GLU A 80 -6.48 -16.32 12.49
C GLU A 80 -7.73 -15.43 12.75
N HIS A 81 -7.88 -14.31 12.01
CA HIS A 81 -9.08 -13.46 11.92
C HIS A 81 -9.71 -13.33 10.51
N GLY A 82 -9.29 -14.17 9.55
CA GLY A 82 -9.89 -14.32 8.21
C GLY A 82 -9.77 -13.14 7.25
N GLN A 83 -9.11 -12.04 7.65
CA GLN A 83 -9.04 -10.83 6.85
C GLN A 83 -7.68 -10.72 6.14
N GLU A 84 -7.67 -10.78 4.82
CA GLU A 84 -6.47 -10.53 4.01
C GLU A 84 -6.17 -9.03 3.93
N VAL A 85 -4.88 -8.67 3.91
CA VAL A 85 -4.47 -7.29 3.63
C VAL A 85 -4.91 -6.89 2.21
N PRO A 86 -5.55 -5.72 2.02
CA PRO A 86 -6.16 -5.36 0.74
C PRO A 86 -5.13 -5.04 -0.36
N PHE A 87 -3.92 -4.64 0.02
CA PHE A 87 -2.82 -4.30 -0.88
C PHE A 87 -1.52 -4.91 -0.39
N ILE A 88 -0.56 -5.14 -1.30
CA ILE A 88 0.79 -5.62 -0.97
C ILE A 88 1.86 -4.85 -1.74
N LEU A 89 3.10 -4.95 -1.28
CA LEU A 89 4.28 -4.42 -1.95
C LEU A 89 4.93 -5.49 -2.84
N LEU A 90 5.32 -5.10 -4.04
CA LEU A 90 6.21 -5.86 -4.91
C LEU A 90 7.48 -5.04 -5.14
N SER A 91 8.66 -5.67 -5.12
CA SER A 91 9.91 -4.97 -5.45
C SER A 91 9.80 -4.40 -6.86
N SER A 92 9.98 -3.09 -7.02
CA SER A 92 9.92 -2.46 -8.33
C SER A 92 11.23 -2.76 -9.07
N SER A 93 11.14 -3.32 -10.28
CA SER A 93 12.31 -3.63 -11.11
C SER A 93 12.78 -2.40 -11.89
N VAL A 94 13.00 -1.27 -11.23
CA VAL A 94 13.58 -0.08 -11.87
C VAL A 94 15.09 -0.24 -11.86
N ASN A 95 15.67 -0.48 -13.03
CA ASN A 95 17.12 -0.43 -13.24
C ASN A 95 17.57 1.03 -13.17
N TYR A 96 17.81 1.56 -11.97
CA TYR A 96 18.52 2.83 -11.82
C TYR A 96 19.97 2.60 -12.29
N GLY A 97 20.36 3.31 -13.35
CA GLY A 97 21.59 3.07 -14.12
C GLY A 97 22.80 2.74 -13.26
N SER A 98 23.26 1.49 -13.37
CA SER A 98 24.46 0.97 -12.71
C SER A 98 25.71 1.71 -13.18
N SER A 99 26.08 2.77 -12.45
CA SER A 99 27.46 3.28 -12.39
C SER A 99 27.73 4.15 -11.14
N ALA A 100 26.71 4.44 -10.32
CA ALA A 100 26.94 4.97 -8.99
C ALA A 100 27.35 3.83 -8.03
N PRO A 101 28.27 4.07 -7.08
CA PRO A 101 28.52 3.11 -6.00
C PRO A 101 27.19 2.74 -5.35
N THR A 102 27.06 1.48 -4.94
CA THR A 102 25.86 0.87 -4.32
C THR A 102 25.45 1.58 -3.03
N ASP A 103 24.90 2.77 -3.16
CA ASP A 103 24.27 3.52 -2.09
C ASP A 103 22.86 2.95 -1.93
N SER A 104 22.73 2.06 -0.94
CA SER A 104 21.56 1.19 -0.74
C SER A 104 20.40 1.90 -0.02
N THR A 105 20.50 3.23 0.08
CA THR A 105 19.70 4.13 0.91
C THR A 105 18.30 4.40 0.37
N MET A 106 17.98 3.92 -0.84
CA MET A 106 16.65 4.06 -1.44
C MET A 106 16.15 2.73 -2.02
N LYS A 107 14.92 2.34 -1.66
CA LYS A 107 14.21 1.17 -2.18
C LYS A 107 12.89 1.59 -2.82
N LEU A 108 12.54 0.96 -3.93
CA LEU A 108 11.31 1.22 -4.68
C LEU A 108 10.41 -0.02 -4.68
N PHE A 109 9.13 0.18 -4.39
CA PHE A 109 8.12 -0.85 -4.44
C PHE A 109 6.92 -0.41 -5.26
N ASP A 110 6.32 -1.36 -5.96
CA ASP A 110 4.99 -1.20 -6.54
C ASP A 110 3.96 -1.61 -5.48
N LEU A 111 3.05 -0.69 -5.13
CA LEU A 111 1.88 -1.02 -4.32
C LEU A 111 0.78 -1.53 -5.25
N VAL A 112 0.36 -2.78 -5.03
CA VAL A 112 -0.59 -3.46 -5.91
C VAL A 112 -1.79 -4.00 -5.16
N THR A 113 -2.90 -4.20 -5.88
CA THR A 113 -4.08 -4.88 -5.35
C THR A 113 -3.76 -6.32 -4.93
N ASN A 114 -4.25 -6.73 -3.76
CA ASN A 114 -4.13 -8.11 -3.28
C ASN A 114 -5.42 -8.92 -3.46
N ARG A 115 -6.52 -8.24 -3.80
CA ARG A 115 -7.81 -8.81 -4.14
C ARG A 115 -8.51 -7.97 -5.20
N VAL A 116 -9.56 -8.52 -5.80
CA VAL A 116 -10.51 -7.74 -6.60
C VAL A 116 -11.47 -7.04 -5.63
N PHE A 117 -11.64 -5.73 -5.78
CA PHE A 117 -12.57 -4.96 -4.96
C PHE A 117 -13.94 -4.91 -5.61
N ASP A 118 -14.95 -4.90 -4.77
CA ASP A 118 -16.37 -4.78 -5.08
C ASP A 118 -16.92 -3.75 -4.09
N ARG A 119 -17.48 -2.66 -4.62
CA ARG A 119 -17.96 -1.51 -3.85
C ARG A 119 -19.24 -1.84 -3.11
N GLU A 120 -20.12 -2.65 -3.67
CA GLU A 120 -21.34 -3.16 -3.03
C GLU A 120 -21.01 -3.96 -1.76
N VAL A 121 -19.85 -4.61 -1.73
CA VAL A 121 -19.31 -5.26 -0.51
C VAL A 121 -18.65 -4.25 0.42
N SER A 122 -17.75 -3.41 -0.10
CA SER A 122 -17.05 -2.40 0.71
C SER A 122 -16.53 -1.21 -0.08
N SER A 123 -16.95 -0.01 0.29
CA SER A 123 -16.52 1.24 -0.34
C SER A 123 -15.16 1.77 0.13
N ARG A 124 -14.52 1.11 1.10
CA ARG A 124 -13.23 1.55 1.69
C ARG A 124 -12.32 0.39 2.04
N ALA A 125 -11.03 0.55 1.73
CA ALA A 125 -9.98 -0.40 2.09
C ALA A 125 -8.83 0.32 2.80
N CYS A 126 -8.70 0.11 4.11
CA CYS A 126 -7.63 0.72 4.91
C CYS A 126 -6.51 -0.27 5.19
N PHE A 127 -5.26 0.19 5.14
CA PHE A 127 -4.06 -0.61 5.41
C PHE A 127 -2.92 0.29 5.91
N GLY A 128 -1.88 -0.33 6.48
CA GLY A 128 -0.62 0.32 6.82
C GLY A 128 0.54 -0.23 6.01
N ILE A 129 1.60 0.56 5.86
CA ILE A 129 2.93 0.13 5.42
C ILE A 129 3.87 0.31 6.61
N VAL A 130 4.61 -0.75 6.94
CA VAL A 130 5.63 -0.73 8.00
C VAL A 130 6.95 -1.13 7.37
N CYS A 131 7.96 -0.27 7.53
CA CYS A 131 9.34 -0.57 7.14
C CYS A 131 10.22 -0.60 8.38
N ARG A 132 11.10 -1.60 8.48
CA ARG A 132 12.02 -1.79 9.59
C ARG A 132 13.45 -1.88 9.09
N ASP A 133 14.35 -1.15 9.73
CA ASP A 133 15.81 -1.28 9.55
C ASP A 133 16.34 -2.53 10.30
N SER A 134 17.66 -2.76 10.27
CA SER A 134 18.27 -3.87 11.02
C SER A 134 18.27 -3.70 12.55
N GLN A 135 18.12 -2.47 13.06
CA GLN A 135 18.03 -2.15 14.49
C GLN A 135 16.58 -2.13 15.03
N ARG A 136 15.61 -2.44 14.17
CA ARG A 136 14.16 -2.38 14.42
C ARG A 136 13.61 -0.97 14.69
N LEU A 137 14.27 0.08 14.21
CA LEU A 137 13.59 1.36 14.03
C LEU A 137 12.57 1.24 12.91
N GLU A 138 11.40 1.87 13.08
CA GLU A 138 10.27 1.68 12.19
C GLU A 138 9.81 2.99 11.53
N GLY A 139 9.64 2.93 10.22
CA GLY A 139 8.83 3.85 9.44
C GLY A 139 7.41 3.32 9.30
N ARG A 140 6.39 4.19 9.46
CA ARG A 140 4.98 3.79 9.31
C ARG A 140 4.21 4.80 8.47
N ALA A 141 3.35 4.28 7.59
CA ALA A 141 2.38 5.08 6.85
C ALA A 141 1.04 4.35 6.79
N SER A 142 -0.07 5.09 6.92
CA SER A 142 -1.43 4.51 6.93
C SER A 142 -2.29 5.15 5.85
N TYR A 143 -3.07 4.34 5.16
CA TYR A 143 -3.90 4.76 4.04
C TYR A 143 -5.30 4.17 4.14
N CYS A 144 -6.28 4.91 3.63
CA CYS A 144 -7.63 4.42 3.39
C CYS A 144 -8.02 4.75 1.95
N VAL A 145 -8.06 3.71 1.10
CA VAL A 145 -8.40 3.82 -0.31
C VAL A 145 -9.93 3.80 -0.45
N THR A 146 -10.46 4.76 -1.20
CA THR A 146 -11.88 4.79 -1.60
C THR A 146 -12.06 3.92 -2.83
N ILE A 147 -13.05 3.01 -2.78
CA ILE A 147 -13.43 2.18 -3.91
C ILE A 147 -14.52 2.93 -4.70
N GLU A 148 -14.21 3.29 -5.94
CA GLU A 148 -15.11 4.01 -6.83
C GLU A 148 -16.07 3.05 -7.52
N ASP A 149 -17.28 3.56 -7.74
CA ASP A 149 -18.39 2.85 -8.34
C ASP A 149 -18.17 2.60 -9.83
N VAL A 150 -18.23 1.34 -10.23
CA VAL A 150 -18.38 0.91 -11.61
C VAL A 150 -19.75 0.27 -11.71
N ASN A 151 -20.63 0.81 -12.56
CA ASN A 151 -21.99 0.30 -12.71
C ASN A 151 -22.02 -1.12 -13.33
N ASP A 152 -21.76 -2.13 -12.52
CA ASP A 152 -21.72 -3.57 -12.86
C ASP A 152 -22.81 -4.39 -12.14
N SER A 153 -23.51 -3.76 -11.19
CA SER A 153 -24.61 -4.33 -10.44
C SER A 153 -25.97 -3.78 -10.92
N PRO A 154 -26.85 -4.60 -11.53
CA PRO A 154 -28.14 -4.13 -12.01
C PRO A 154 -29.09 -3.79 -10.86
N PRO A 155 -30.06 -2.88 -11.06
CA PRO A 155 -31.05 -2.56 -10.04
C PRO A 155 -31.90 -3.79 -9.72
N VAL A 156 -32.05 -4.10 -8.43
CA VAL A 156 -32.94 -5.15 -7.93
C VAL A 156 -34.28 -4.52 -7.56
N VAL A 157 -35.37 -4.98 -8.18
CA VAL A 157 -36.73 -4.64 -7.74
C VAL A 157 -37.16 -5.67 -6.71
N ASP A 158 -37.11 -5.30 -5.43
CA ASP A 158 -37.60 -6.15 -4.36
C ASP A 158 -39.07 -5.82 -4.05
N GLY A 159 -39.99 -6.56 -4.67
CA GLY A 159 -41.43 -6.41 -4.47
C GLY A 159 -42.25 -6.25 -5.76
N PRO A 160 -43.58 -6.44 -5.69
CA PRO A 160 -44.44 -6.27 -6.86
C PRO A 160 -44.49 -4.80 -7.28
N ILE A 161 -44.28 -4.53 -8.56
CA ILE A 161 -44.56 -3.23 -9.16
C ILE A 161 -46.08 -3.07 -9.20
N VAL A 162 -46.66 -2.39 -8.21
CA VAL A 162 -48.09 -2.09 -8.18
C VAL A 162 -48.31 -0.75 -8.85
N PHE A 163 -48.84 -0.78 -10.08
CA PHE A 163 -49.38 0.42 -10.72
C PHE A 163 -50.74 0.73 -10.12
N GLN A 164 -50.86 1.83 -9.37
CA GLN A 164 -52.18 2.39 -9.04
C GLN A 164 -52.67 3.20 -10.24
N VAL A 165 -53.73 2.69 -10.87
CA VAL A 165 -54.58 3.40 -11.83
C VAL A 165 -55.57 4.31 -11.12
#